data_AF-M6U6X7-F1
#
_entry.id   AF-M6U6X7-F1
#
_cell.length_a   1.000
_cell.length_b   1.000
_cell.length_c   1.000
_cell.angle_alpha   90.00
_cell.angle_beta   90.00
_cell.angle_gamma   90.00
#
_symmetry.space_group_name_H-M   'P 1'
#
loop_
_entity.id
_entity.type
_entity.pdbx_description
1 polymer ?
#
loop_
_entity_poly.entity_id
_entity_poly.type
_entity_poly.pdbx_seq_one_letter_code
_entity_poly.pdbx_strand_id
1 'polypeptide(L)' 'MEVVNPKNLKFSNMSLKTIQKITPQKSEEYDNHVETKYATLYRKHKFFIPPNQENNLRLMFQDPKFTEIFNLSVKT' A
#
# COMPACT_ATOMS: atom_id res chain seq x y z
N MET A 1 -5.57 -0.55 35.09
CA MET A 1 -6.42 -1.27 34.09
C MET A 1 -5.49 -1.73 32.99
N GLU A 2 -5.35 -3.05 32.78
CA GLU A 2 -4.45 -3.59 31.76
C GLU A 2 -5.00 -3.32 30.34
N VAL A 3 -4.13 -2.79 29.47
CA VAL A 3 -4.44 -2.40 28.08
C VAL A 3 -4.59 -3.64 27.18
N VAL A 4 -3.93 -4.74 27.53
CA VAL A 4 -3.94 -6.02 26.82
C VAL A 4 -4.16 -7.12 27.83
N ASN A 5 -5.07 -8.05 27.55
CA ASN A 5 -5.25 -9.24 28.38
C ASN A 5 -4.08 -10.21 28.10
N PRO A 6 -3.17 -10.45 29.07
CA PRO A 6 -1.95 -11.23 28.85
C PRO A 6 -2.21 -12.72 28.58
N LYS A 7 -3.38 -13.26 28.96
CA LYS A 7 -3.71 -14.67 28.73
C LYS A 7 -4.15 -14.96 27.30
N ASN A 8 -4.72 -13.97 26.63
CA ASN A 8 -5.28 -14.13 25.29
C ASN A 8 -4.65 -13.20 24.24
N LEU A 9 -3.65 -12.39 24.64
CA LEU A 9 -3.00 -11.35 23.81
C LEU A 9 -4.01 -10.45 23.06
N LYS A 10 -5.21 -10.28 23.63
CA LYS A 10 -6.28 -9.49 23.03
C LYS A 10 -6.31 -8.12 23.69
N PHE A 11 -6.47 -7.09 22.86
CA PHE A 11 -6.76 -5.74 23.33
C PHE A 11 -8.03 -5.73 24.16
N SER A 12 -8.01 -4.94 25.24
CA SER A 12 -9.24 -4.70 26.00
C SER A 12 -10.27 -3.98 25.12
N ASN A 13 -11.57 -4.12 25.43
CA ASN A 13 -12.62 -3.39 24.71
C ASN A 13 -12.41 -1.88 24.74
N MET A 14 -11.80 -1.35 25.80
CA MET A 14 -11.46 0.06 25.93
C MET A 14 -10.36 0.45 24.93
N SER A 15 -9.31 -0.38 24.83
CA SER A 15 -8.22 -0.19 23.88
C SER A 15 -8.70 -0.25 22.43
N LEU A 16 -9.60 -1.18 22.12
CA LEU A 16 -10.20 -1.28 20.77
C LEU A 16 -11.00 -0.02 20.40
N LYS A 17 -11.81 0.50 21.34
CA LYS A 17 -12.55 1.76 21.12
C LYS A 17 -11.62 2.96 20.94
N THR A 18 -10.53 3.02 21.72
CA THR A 18 -9.52 4.06 21.56
C THR A 18 -8.82 3.96 20.21
N ILE A 19 -8.42 2.76 19.78
CA ILE A 19 -7.83 2.53 18.46
C ILE A 19 -8.79 3.00 17.36
N GLN A 20 -10.04 2.54 17.37
CA GLN A 20 -11.05 2.94 16.39
C GLN A 20 -11.25 4.46 16.31
N LYS A 21 -11.15 5.17 17.44
CA LYS A 21 -11.29 6.62 17.49
C LYS A 21 -10.08 7.36 16.87
N ILE A 22 -8.86 6.86 17.06
CA ILE A 22 -7.63 7.52 16.59
C ILE A 22 -7.21 7.10 15.18
N THR A 23 -7.63 5.92 14.72
CA THR A 23 -7.24 5.36 13.41
C THR A 23 -7.51 6.30 12.23
N PRO A 24 -8.67 6.97 12.11
CA PRO A 24 -8.93 7.84 10.96
C PRO A 24 -7.94 9.02 10.88
N GLN A 25 -7.71 9.70 12.01
CA GLN A 25 -6.78 10.83 12.10
C GLN A 25 -5.34 10.39 11.86
N LYS A 26 -4.95 9.22 12.39
CA LYS A 26 -3.61 8.67 12.16
C LYS A 26 -3.42 8.20 10.72
N SER A 27 -4.44 7.62 10.08
CA SER A 27 -4.37 7.24 8.67
C SER A 27 -4.09 8.47 7.81
N GLU A 28 -4.85 9.55 7.99
CA GLU A 28 -4.66 10.80 7.25
C GLU A 28 -3.27 11.42 7.49
N GLU A 29 -2.78 11.41 8.74
CA GLU A 29 -1.42 11.84 9.08
C GLU A 29 -0.34 10.98 8.39
N TYR A 30 -0.53 9.66 8.36
CA TYR A 30 0.38 8.74 7.69
C TYR A 30 0.31 8.89 6.18
N ASP A 31 -0.86 9.04 5.58
CA ASP A 31 -1.03 9.24 4.14
C ASP A 31 -0.30 10.52 3.70
N ASN A 32 -0.49 11.63 4.41
CA ASN A 32 0.23 12.88 4.16
C ASN A 32 1.75 12.74 4.33
N HIS A 33 2.20 12.02 5.36
CA HIS A 33 3.63 11.78 5.61
C HIS A 33 4.27 10.89 4.55
N VAL A 34 3.56 9.81 4.18
CA VAL A 34 3.92 8.85 3.13
C VAL A 34 4.01 9.59 1.80
N GLU A 35 2.98 10.33 1.39
CA GLU A 35 2.98 11.13 0.18
C GLU A 35 4.17 12.10 0.14
N THR A 36 4.44 12.82 1.24
CA THR A 36 5.55 13.76 1.30
C THR A 36 6.91 13.06 1.15
N LYS A 37 7.09 11.92 1.82
CA LYS A 37 8.34 11.13 1.78
C LYS A 37 8.54 10.48 0.42
N TYR A 38 7.51 9.87 -0.16
CA TYR A 38 7.56 9.27 -1.49
C TYR A 38 7.71 10.33 -2.57
N ALA A 39 7.01 11.47 -2.50
CA ALA A 39 7.20 12.59 -3.42
C ALA A 39 8.63 13.16 -3.35
N THR A 40 9.22 13.24 -2.16
CA THR A 40 10.63 13.63 -1.99
C THR A 40 11.58 12.60 -2.60
N LEU A 41 11.31 11.31 -2.38
CA LEU A 41 12.07 10.22 -2.97
C LEU A 41 11.98 10.23 -4.51
N TYR A 42 10.78 10.42 -5.07
CA TYR A 42 10.55 10.50 -6.52
C TYR A 42 11.14 11.76 -7.16
N ARG A 43 11.20 12.88 -6.43
CA ARG A 43 11.93 14.07 -6.91
C ARG A 43 13.43 13.85 -6.95
N LYS A 44 14.00 13.17 -5.94
CA LYS A 44 15.44 12.86 -5.85
C LYS A 44 15.87 11.73 -6.78
N HIS A 45 15.01 10.74 -6.95
CA HIS A 45 15.17 9.57 -7.80
C HIS A 45 13.99 9.55 -8.76
N LYS A 46 14.01 10.44 -9.75
CA LYS A 46 13.04 10.39 -10.85
C LYS A 46 13.09 8.98 -11.41
N PHE A 47 11.95 8.30 -11.46
CA PHE A 47 11.85 7.06 -12.20
C PHE A 47 12.41 7.34 -13.59
N PHE A 48 13.48 6.64 -13.93
CA PHE A 48 14.05 6.69 -15.26
C PHE A 48 13.04 5.97 -16.14
N ILE A 49 12.06 6.72 -16.65
CA ILE A 49 11.12 6.23 -17.64
C ILE A 49 11.97 6.00 -18.89
N PRO A 50 12.25 4.75 -19.28
CA PRO A 50 13.01 4.49 -20.49
C PRO A 50 12.23 5.13 -21.64
N PRO A 51 12.88 5.71 -22.67
CA PRO A 51 12.22 6.42 -23.76
C PRO A 51 11.21 5.57 -24.57
N ASN A 52 11.02 4.29 -24.25
CA ASN A 52 10.10 3.36 -24.87
C ASN A 52 9.21 2.60 -23.87
N GLN A 53 8.95 3.16 -22.69
CA GLN A 53 8.21 2.43 -21.64
C GLN A 53 6.82 1.97 -22.09
N GLU A 54 6.09 2.82 -22.83
CA GLU A 54 4.80 2.48 -23.42
C GLU A 54 4.92 1.32 -24.43
N ASN A 55 5.94 1.35 -25.28
CA ASN A 55 6.20 0.28 -26.24
C ASN A 55 6.57 -1.03 -25.56
N ASN A 56 7.40 -0.97 -24.52
CA ASN A 56 7.81 -2.15 -23.75
C ASN A 56 6.62 -2.77 -23.00
N LEU A 57 5.76 -1.94 -22.40
CA LEU A 57 4.51 -2.41 -21.79
C LEU A 57 3.59 -3.02 -22.84
N ARG A 58 3.42 -2.39 -24.01
CA ARG A 58 2.62 -2.92 -25.11
C ARG A 58 3.13 -4.29 -25.58
N LEU A 59 4.45 -4.45 -25.73
CA LEU A 59 5.06 -5.73 -26.08
C LEU A 59 4.86 -6.79 -24.99
N MET A 60 4.93 -6.38 -23.72
CA MET A 60 4.71 -7.28 -22.58
C MET A 60 3.25 -7.79 -22.52
N PHE A 61 2.26 -6.94 -22.81
CA PHE A 61 0.86 -7.34 -22.94
C PHE A 61 0.55 -8.14 -24.22
N GLN A 62 1.47 -8.20 -25.18
CA GLN A 62 1.37 -9.09 -26.34
C GLN A 62 1.97 -10.48 -26.07
N ASP A 63 2.72 -10.64 -24.97
CA ASP A 63 3.21 -11.96 -24.55
C ASP A 63 2.04 -12.81 -24.01
N PRO A 64 1.76 -13.98 -24.62
CA PRO A 64 0.68 -14.86 -24.18
C PRO A 64 0.84 -15.33 -22.72
N LYS A 65 2.08 -15.58 -22.26
CA LYS A 65 2.35 -16.04 -20.89
C LYS A 65 2.07 -14.94 -19.88
N PHE A 66 2.43 -13.71 -20.21
CA PHE A 66 2.14 -12.57 -19.35
C PHE A 66 0.64 -12.30 -19.29
N THR A 67 -0.04 -12.37 -20.43
CA THR A 67 -1.49 -12.20 -20.54
C THR A 67 -2.24 -13.25 -19.72
N GLU A 68 -1.79 -14.50 -19.73
CA GLU A 68 -2.36 -15.56 -18.91
C GLU A 68 -2.25 -15.25 -17.42
N ILE A 69 -1.06 -14.85 -16.94
CA ILE A 69 -0.84 -14.45 -15.54
C ILE A 69 -1.68 -13.23 -15.17
N PHE A 70 -1.73 -12.22 -16.04
CA PHE A 70 -2.50 -11.01 -15.81
C PHE A 70 -4.00 -11.32 -15.72
N ASN A 71 -4.54 -12.14 -16.63
CA ASN A 71 -5.95 -12.52 -16.62
C ASN A 71 -6.34 -13.36 -15.39
N LEU A 72 -5.40 -14.15 -14.85
CA LEU A 72 -5.59 -14.84 -13.57
C LEU A 72 -5.70 -13.85 -12.39
N SER A 73 -4.98 -12.72 -12.44
CA SER A 73 -5.03 -11.68 -11.41
C SER A 73 -6.29 -10.82 -11.43
N VAL A 74 -6.99 -10.75 -12.58
CA VAL A 74 -8.22 -9.96 -12.78
C VAL A 74 -9.49 -10.79 -12.51
N LYS A 75 -9.38 -12.12 -12.46
CA LYS A 75 -10.47 -12.99 -11.99
C LYS A 75 -10.59 -12.95 -10.47
N THR A 76 -11.25 -11.92 -9.96
CA THR A 76 -11.92 -11.88 -8.66
C THR A 76 -13.36 -11.44 -8.85
#